data_AF-A0A7K2XA77-F1
#
_entry.id   AF-A0A7K2XA77-F1
#
_cell.length_a   1.000
_cell.length_b   1.000
_cell.length_c   1.000
_cell.angle_alpha   90.00
_cell.angle_beta   90.00
_cell.angle_gamma   90.00
#
_symmetry.space_group_name_H-M   'P 1'
#
loop_
_entity.id
_entity.type
_entity.pdbx_description
1 polymer ?
#
loop_
_entity_poly.entity_id
_entity_poly.type
_entity_poly.pdbx_seq_one_letter_code
_entity_poly.pdbx_strand_id
1 'polypeptide(L)'
;MVDAAEAEAFSGYGCDGDTHWTPSAVREWWRDRGRIAEYLADRWSDWEADDLKAGQGVAAAALEYADYLGGELASHLRVYLFWLEERRSPTGADRLPQL
;
A
#
# COMPACT_ATOMS: atom_id res chain seq x y z
N MET A 1 22.58 -7.79 26.83
CA MET A 1 22.77 -8.39 25.49
C MET A 1 21.41 -8.40 24.82
N VAL A 2 21.01 -7.23 24.33
CA VAL A 2 19.77 -6.98 23.58
C VAL A 2 20.19 -5.86 22.65
N ASP A 3 20.62 -6.19 21.44
CA ASP A 3 21.12 -5.18 20.50
C ASP A 3 20.97 -5.67 19.04
N ALA A 4 21.19 -6.98 18.80
CA ALA A 4 21.07 -7.54 17.45
C ALA A 4 19.62 -7.72 16.95
N ALA A 5 18.65 -7.98 17.85
CA ALA A 5 17.27 -8.28 17.45
C ALA A 5 16.42 -7.03 17.13
N GLU A 6 16.80 -5.85 17.62
CA GLU A 6 16.15 -4.59 17.21
C GLU A 6 16.67 -4.12 15.84
N ALA A 7 17.98 -4.28 15.58
CA ALA A 7 18.58 -3.82 14.33
C ALA A 7 18.05 -4.56 13.07
N GLU A 8 17.77 -5.86 13.17
CA GLU A 8 17.27 -6.64 12.01
C GLU A 8 15.80 -6.37 11.66
N ALA A 9 14.96 -5.99 12.63
CA ALA A 9 13.56 -5.62 12.36
C ALA A 9 13.43 -4.28 11.61
N PHE A 10 14.39 -3.37 11.82
CA PHE A 10 14.42 -2.06 11.15
C PHE A 10 15.30 -2.03 9.90
N SER A 11 16.22 -2.99 9.69
CA SER A 11 17.05 -3.05 8.48
C SER A 11 16.25 -3.35 7.20
N GLY A 12 15.06 -3.94 7.33
CA GLY A 12 14.09 -4.11 6.23
C GLY A 12 13.00 -3.04 6.20
N TYR A 13 12.87 -2.24 7.27
CA TYR A 13 11.99 -1.08 7.31
C TYR A 13 12.72 0.07 6.61
N GLY A 14 12.61 0.10 5.27
CA GLY A 14 13.09 1.20 4.45
C GLY A 14 12.41 2.50 4.86
N CYS A 15 12.97 3.18 5.88
CA CYS A 15 12.63 4.56 6.24
C CYS A 15 13.10 5.55 5.15
N ASP A 16 13.64 5.03 4.04
CA ASP A 16 13.98 5.71 2.80
C ASP A 16 12.83 5.64 1.76
N GLY A 17 11.67 5.06 2.09
CA GLY A 17 10.52 5.02 1.19
C GLY A 17 10.21 6.39 0.59
N ASP A 18 10.28 7.44 1.39
CA ASP A 18 10.09 8.85 0.99
C ASP A 18 11.23 9.45 0.15
N THR A 19 12.38 8.78 0.11
CA THR A 19 13.51 9.09 -0.77
C THR A 19 13.29 8.50 -2.17
N HIS A 20 12.53 7.40 -2.26
CA HIS A 20 12.25 6.70 -3.52
C HIS A 20 10.87 7.06 -4.11
N TRP A 21 9.88 7.34 -3.28
CA TRP A 21 8.54 7.75 -3.70
C TRP A 21 8.49 9.25 -3.92
N THR A 22 8.42 9.65 -5.20
CA THR A 22 8.14 11.03 -5.60
C THR A 22 6.64 11.21 -5.87
N PRO A 23 6.11 12.45 -5.80
CA PRO A 23 4.74 12.71 -6.21
C PRO A 23 4.42 12.15 -7.60
N SER A 24 5.33 12.28 -8.56
CA SER A 24 5.16 11.73 -9.91
C SER A 24 5.08 10.20 -9.91
N ALA A 25 5.95 9.51 -9.17
CA ALA A 25 5.95 8.06 -9.08
C ALA A 25 4.66 7.52 -8.42
N VAL A 26 4.15 8.20 -7.38
CA VAL A 26 2.87 7.84 -6.74
C VAL A 26 1.71 7.95 -7.74
N ARG A 27 1.65 9.02 -8.53
CA ARG A 27 0.61 9.23 -9.55
C ARG A 27 0.67 8.20 -10.68
N GLU A 28 1.89 7.90 -11.13
CA GLU A 28 2.12 6.87 -12.14
C GLU A 28 1.66 5.50 -11.65
N TRP A 29 2.07 5.12 -10.44
CA TRP A 29 1.59 3.90 -9.82
C TRP A 29 0.06 3.86 -9.65
N TRP A 30 -0.54 4.98 -9.22
CA TRP A 30 -2.00 5.07 -9.05
C TRP A 30 -2.75 4.86 -10.37
N ARG A 31 -2.24 5.43 -11.48
CA ARG A 31 -2.82 5.23 -12.81
C ARG A 31 -2.76 3.75 -13.23
N ASP A 32 -1.67 3.08 -12.89
CA ASP A 32 -1.39 1.71 -13.33
C ASP A 32 -1.94 0.64 -12.37
N ARG A 33 -2.55 1.03 -11.24
CA ARG A 33 -3.06 0.14 -10.18
C ARG A 33 -4.04 -0.94 -10.66
N GLY A 34 -4.71 -0.71 -11.80
CA GLY A 34 -5.62 -1.70 -12.40
C GLY A 34 -4.95 -3.05 -12.64
N ARG A 35 -3.64 -3.05 -12.93
CA ARG A 35 -2.84 -4.28 -13.09
C ARG A 35 -2.80 -5.14 -11.83
N ILE A 36 -2.87 -4.51 -10.65
CA ILE A 36 -2.90 -5.21 -9.37
C ILE A 36 -4.29 -5.83 -9.18
N ALA A 37 -5.36 -5.09 -9.47
CA ALA A 37 -6.72 -5.63 -9.39
C ALA A 37 -6.92 -6.84 -10.32
N GLU A 38 -6.41 -6.76 -11.55
CA GLU A 38 -6.39 -7.88 -12.51
C GLU A 38 -5.64 -9.09 -11.94
N TYR A 39 -4.43 -8.86 -11.42
CA TYR A 39 -3.65 -9.92 -10.79
C TYR A 39 -4.37 -10.58 -9.61
N LEU A 40 -5.00 -9.79 -8.72
CA LEU A 40 -5.73 -10.33 -7.58
C LEU A 40 -6.92 -11.19 -8.04
N ALA A 41 -7.65 -10.75 -9.07
CA ALA A 41 -8.77 -11.50 -9.63
C ALA A 41 -8.32 -12.81 -10.27
N ASP A 42 -7.24 -12.78 -11.06
CA ASP A 42 -6.72 -13.96 -11.76
C ASP A 42 -6.20 -15.04 -10.80
N ARG A 43 -5.67 -14.64 -9.64
CA ARG A 43 -5.09 -15.55 -8.65
C ARG A 43 -6.10 -16.03 -7.60
N TRP A 44 -7.27 -15.42 -7.51
CA TRP A 44 -8.21 -15.63 -6.40
C TRP A 44 -8.62 -17.09 -6.23
N SER A 45 -8.98 -17.80 -7.31
CA SER A 45 -9.41 -19.20 -7.25
C SER A 45 -8.30 -20.16 -6.78
N ASP A 46 -7.04 -19.87 -7.11
CA ASP A 46 -5.91 -20.67 -6.65
C ASP A 46 -5.72 -20.50 -5.13
N TRP A 47 -5.82 -19.26 -4.64
CA TRP A 47 -5.72 -18.99 -3.21
C TRP A 47 -6.91 -19.55 -2.42
N GLU A 48 -8.11 -19.53 -2.98
CA GLU A 48 -9.27 -20.17 -2.35
C GLU A 48 -9.05 -21.68 -2.18
N ALA A 49 -8.53 -22.34 -3.22
CA ALA A 49 -8.22 -23.77 -3.17
C ALA A 49 -7.12 -24.11 -2.16
N ASP A 50 -6.14 -23.22 -1.98
CA ASP A 50 -5.08 -23.38 -0.99
C ASP A 50 -5.54 -23.07 0.43
N ASP A 51 -6.40 -22.06 0.61
CA ASP A 51 -7.02 -21.73 1.89
C ASP A 51 -7.93 -22.86 2.40
N LEU A 52 -8.63 -23.57 1.51
CA LEU A 52 -9.38 -24.77 1.89
C LEU A 52 -8.51 -25.87 2.51
N LYS A 53 -7.21 -25.90 2.17
CA LYS A 53 -6.25 -26.88 2.69
C LYS A 53 -5.51 -26.36 3.93
N ALA A 54 -5.10 -25.09 3.90
CA ALA A 54 -4.14 -24.51 4.84
C ALA A 54 -4.75 -23.49 5.82
N GLY A 55 -5.94 -22.95 5.52
CA GLY A 55 -6.66 -22.00 6.38
C GLY A 55 -5.95 -20.67 6.59
N GLN A 56 -5.21 -20.17 5.59
CA GLN A 56 -4.38 -18.97 5.72
C GLN A 56 -5.16 -17.67 5.55
N GLY A 57 -6.32 -17.72 4.89
CA GLY A 57 -7.20 -16.56 4.66
C GLY A 57 -6.71 -15.61 3.58
N VAL A 58 -5.82 -16.08 2.69
CA VAL A 58 -5.22 -15.28 1.61
C VAL A 58 -6.29 -14.80 0.61
N ALA A 59 -7.25 -15.65 0.26
CA ALA A 59 -8.31 -15.31 -0.68
C ALA A 59 -9.22 -14.19 -0.15
N ALA A 60 -9.52 -14.21 1.16
CA ALA A 60 -10.28 -13.14 1.81
C ALA A 60 -9.47 -11.84 1.86
N ALA A 61 -8.21 -11.91 2.27
CA ALA A 61 -7.32 -10.74 2.32
C ALA A 61 -7.12 -10.10 0.93
N ALA A 62 -7.06 -10.91 -0.14
CA ALA A 62 -6.96 -10.41 -1.50
C ALA A 62 -8.20 -9.60 -1.92
N LEU A 63 -9.41 -10.03 -1.52
CA LEU A 63 -10.65 -9.28 -1.76
C LEU A 63 -10.68 -7.97 -0.96
N GLU A 64 -10.33 -8.02 0.32
CA GLU A 64 -10.24 -6.81 1.16
C GLU A 64 -9.24 -5.81 0.58
N TYR A 65 -8.10 -6.28 0.06
CA TYR A 65 -7.12 -5.41 -0.59
C TYR A 65 -7.63 -4.85 -1.92
N ALA A 66 -8.36 -5.63 -2.72
CA ALA A 66 -9.01 -5.13 -3.94
C ALA A 66 -10.05 -4.04 -3.63
N ASP A 67 -10.85 -4.21 -2.58
CA ASP A 67 -11.80 -3.21 -2.11
C ASP A 67 -11.08 -1.94 -1.63
N TYR A 68 -9.97 -2.10 -0.91
CA TYR A 68 -9.13 -0.99 -0.48
C TYR A 68 -8.51 -0.23 -1.65
N LEU A 69 -7.99 -0.93 -2.68
CA LEU A 69 -7.47 -0.35 -3.92
C LEU A 69 -8.52 0.48 -4.67
N GLY A 70 -9.77 0.03 -4.66
CA GLY A 70 -10.92 0.71 -5.28
C GLY A 70 -11.55 1.81 -4.42
N GLY A 71 -11.31 1.80 -3.11
CA GLY A 71 -11.92 2.69 -2.13
C GLY A 71 -10.91 3.65 -1.48
N GLU A 72 -10.65 3.40 -0.19
CA GLU A 72 -9.98 4.35 0.70
C GLU A 72 -8.53 4.68 0.32
N LEU A 73 -7.86 3.81 -0.45
CA LEU A 73 -6.48 4.03 -0.85
C LEU A 73 -6.28 5.37 -1.56
N ALA A 74 -7.25 5.82 -2.36
CA ALA A 74 -7.17 7.12 -3.01
C ALA A 74 -7.00 8.26 -1.99
N SER A 75 -7.79 8.24 -0.92
CA SER A 75 -7.73 9.25 0.14
C SER A 75 -6.40 9.20 0.88
N HIS A 76 -5.91 8.01 1.20
CA HIS A 76 -4.63 7.82 1.87
C HIS A 76 -3.45 8.28 1.02
N LEU A 77 -3.44 7.98 -0.29
CA LEU A 77 -2.38 8.45 -1.19
C LEU A 77 -2.40 9.97 -1.36
N ARG A 78 -3.56 10.62 -1.32
CA ARG A 78 -3.63 12.09 -1.36
C ARG A 78 -3.04 12.75 -0.12
N VAL A 79 -3.21 12.12 1.06
CA VAL A 79 -2.52 12.54 2.29
C VAL A 79 -1.01 12.33 2.17
N TYR A 80 -0.59 11.19 1.60
CA TYR A 80 0.82 10.90 1.39
C TYR A 80 1.48 11.86 0.39
N LEU A 81 0.83 12.16 -0.73
CA LEU A 81 1.27 13.17 -1.69
C LEU A 81 1.47 14.53 -1.03
N PHE A 82 0.52 14.95 -0.19
CA PHE A 82 0.65 16.19 0.56
C PHE A 82 1.90 16.18 1.45
N TRP A 83 2.15 15.07 2.15
CA TRP A 83 3.36 14.95 2.98
C TRP A 83 4.64 14.99 2.14
N LEU A 84 4.66 14.35 0.96
CA LEU A 84 5.83 14.39 0.07
C LEU A 84 6.16 15.80 -0.42
N GLU A 85 5.13 16.61 -0.68
CA GLU A 85 5.24 17.99 -1.16
C GLU A 85 5.57 18.98 -0.01
N GLU A 86 4.87 18.88 1.11
CA GLU A 86 4.91 19.89 2.19
C GLU A 86 5.75 19.48 3.40
N ARG A 87 6.15 18.20 3.49
CA ARG A 87 6.92 17.61 4.60
C ARG A 87 6.27 17.81 5.97
N ARG A 88 4.93 17.85 5.99
CA ARG A 88 4.08 17.86 7.18
C ARG A 88 2.76 17.16 6.92
N SER A 89 2.05 16.78 7.97
CA SER A 89 0.69 16.25 7.85
C SER A 89 -0.31 17.35 7.45
N PRO A 90 -1.34 17.02 6.65
CA PRO A 90 -2.41 17.95 6.33
C PRO A 90 -3.31 18.18 7.55
N THR A 91 -3.85 19.39 7.63
CA THR A 91 -4.92 19.81 8.53
C THR A 91 -6.26 19.81 7.80
N GLY A 92 -7.37 19.96 8.53
CA GLY A 92 -8.70 20.05 7.91
C GLY A 92 -8.91 21.25 6.98
N ALA A 93 -8.02 22.25 7.02
CA ALA A 93 -8.06 23.41 6.13
C ALA A 93 -7.22 23.22 4.85
N ASP A 94 -6.35 22.21 4.80
CA ASP A 94 -5.44 21.99 3.69
C ASP A 94 -6.15 21.34 2.50
N ARG A 95 -5.85 21.82 1.30
CA ARG A 95 -6.33 21.21 0.06
C ARG A 95 -5.39 20.07 -0.34
N LEU A 96 -5.89 18.84 -0.31
CA LEU A 96 -5.08 17.69 -0.70
C LEU A 96 -4.83 17.64 -2.23
N PRO A 97 -3.60 17.28 -2.66
CA PRO A 97 -3.27 17.05 -4.07
C PRO A 97 -4.22 16.05 -4.72
N GLN A 98 -4.44 16.16 -6.02
CA GLN A 98 -5.13 15.11 -6.79
C GLN A 98 -4.21 13.91 -6.97
N LEU A 99 -4.72 12.78 -7.45
CA LEU A 99 -3.91 11.64 -7.92
C LEU A 99 -3.78 11.72 -9.45
#